data_AF-A0A5C7QX05-F1
#
_entry.id   AF-A0A5C7QX05-F1
#
_cell.length_a   1.000
_cell.length_b   1.000
_cell.length_c   1.000
_cell.angle_alpha   90.00
_cell.angle_beta   90.00
_cell.angle_gamma   90.00
#
_symmetry.space_group_name_H-M   'P 1'
#
loop_
_entity.id
_entity.type
_entity.pdbx_description
1 polymer ?
#
loop_
_entity_poly.entity_id
_entity_poly.type
_entity_poly.pdbx_seq_one_letter_code
_entity_poly.pdbx_strand_id
1 'polypeptide(L)' 'MLTYGSVLFYRREGQEDWPEAVARPPEAHDVPLILQAEALGWSAGGAGLYATGESHPAPLFYLVPQG' A
#
# COMPACT_ATOMS: atom_id res chain seq x y z
N MET A 1 0.82 5.01 1.14
CA MET A 1 1.45 5.81 0.05
C MET A 1 2.35 4.88 -0.75
N LEU A 2 2.48 5.08 -2.06
CA LEU A 2 3.39 4.32 -2.90
C LEU A 2 4.65 5.17 -3.13
N THR A 3 5.79 4.69 -2.68
CA THR A 3 7.09 5.24 -3.07
C THR A 3 7.65 4.36 -4.19
N TYR A 4 8.59 4.87 -4.97
CA TYR A 4 9.18 4.17 -6.13
C TYR A 4 9.75 2.76 -5.84
N GLY A 5 9.75 2.28 -4.59
CA GLY A 5 10.05 0.89 -4.23
C GLY A 5 9.26 0.31 -3.05
N SER A 6 8.30 1.03 -2.44
CA SER A 6 7.57 0.50 -1.27
C SER A 6 6.13 0.98 -1.15
N VAL A 7 5.29 0.13 -0.56
CA VAL A 7 3.97 0.49 -0.05
C VAL A 7 4.09 0.77 1.44
N LEU A 8 3.57 1.92 1.87
CA LEU A 8 3.49 2.31 3.27
C LEU A 8 2.09 2.08 3.82
N PHE A 9 1.97 1.20 4.81
CA PHE A 9 0.75 0.95 5.58
C PHE A 9 0.78 1.78 6.86
N TYR A 10 -0.24 2.63 7.01
CA TYR A 10 -0.49 3.39 8.23
C TYR A 10 -1.68 2.75 8.93
N ARG A 11 -1.48 2.32 10.18
CA ARG A 11 -2.53 1.74 10.98
C ARG A 11 -3.18 2.80 11.85
N ARG A 12 -4.50 2.86 11.79
CA ARG A 12 -5.30 3.62 12.74
C ARG A 12 -5.64 2.75 13.96
N GLU A 13 -5.36 3.25 15.15
CA GLU A 13 -5.56 2.60 16.45
C GLU A 13 -6.68 3.27 17.25
N GLY A 14 -7.66 2.48 17.69
CA GLY A 14 -8.75 2.96 18.52
C GLY A 14 -9.54 4.12 17.90
N GLN A 15 -9.61 5.23 18.62
CA GLN A 15 -10.41 6.41 18.26
C GLN A 15 -9.56 7.59 17.77
N GLU A 16 -8.27 7.39 17.48
CA GLU A 16 -7.41 8.47 17.01
C GLU A 16 -7.85 9.05 15.66
N ASP A 17 -7.43 10.29 15.41
CA ASP A 17 -7.65 10.95 14.13
C ASP A 17 -6.57 10.60 13.09
N TRP A 18 -6.78 11.03 11.84
CA TRP A 18 -5.84 10.74 10.76
C TRP A 18 -4.46 11.40 10.95
N PRO A 19 -4.37 12.69 11.34
CA PRO A 19 -3.08 13.31 11.68
C PRO A 19 -2.26 12.52 12.70
N GLU A 20 -2.87 12.04 13.77
CA GLU A 20 -2.22 11.21 14.79
C GLU A 20 -1.74 9.87 14.21
N ALA A 21 -2.59 9.21 13.41
CA ALA A 21 -2.27 7.93 12.79
C ALA A 21 -1.09 8.01 11.81
N VAL A 22 -1.02 9.07 11.01
CA VAL A 22 0.04 9.23 10.00
C VAL A 22 1.34 9.82 10.55
N ALA A 23 1.33 10.34 11.79
CA ALA A 23 2.52 10.83 12.47
C ALA A 23 3.44 9.69 12.94
N ARG A 24 2.92 8.47 13.09
CA ARG A 24 3.72 7.29 13.43
C ARG A 24 4.46 6.73 12.21
N PRO A 25 5.62 6.08 12.41
CA PRO A 25 6.30 5.36 11.33
C PRO A 25 5.36 4.31 10.71
N PRO A 26 5.21 4.29 9.37
CA PRO A 26 4.42 3.25 8.71
C PRO A 26 5.15 1.91 8.73
N GLU A 27 4.38 0.84 8.52
CA GLU A 27 4.94 -0.42 8.06
C GLU A 27 5.25 -0.31 6.56
N ALA A 28 6.52 -0.47 6.19
CA ALA A 28 6.97 -0.44 4.81
C ALA A 28 7.06 -1.87 4.26
N HIS A 29 6.34 -2.12 3.17
CA HIS A 29 6.49 -3.33 2.38
C HIS A 29 7.20 -3.00 1.08
N ASP A 30 8.35 -3.64 0.87
CA ASP A 30 9.02 -3.57 -0.41
C ASP A 30 8.12 -4.20 -1.48
N VAL A 31 8.03 -3.50 -2.61
CA VAL A 31 7.37 -4.00 -3.80
C VAL A 31 8.40 -4.18 -4.90
N PRO A 32 8.21 -5.15 -5.82
CA PRO A 32 8.99 -5.17 -7.04
C PRO A 32 8.91 -3.80 -7.72
N LEU A 33 9.97 -3.38 -8.42
CA LEU A 33 9.99 -2.09 -9.09
C LEU A 33 8.80 -1.98 -10.05
N ILE A 34 7.85 -1.10 -9.71
CA ILE A 34 6.69 -0.78 -10.55
C ILE A 34 6.98 0.56 -11.21
N LEU A 35 7.23 0.55 -12.52
CA LEU A 35 7.30 1.78 -13.29
C LEU A 35 5.93 2.46 -13.24
N GLN A 36 5.91 3.74 -12.86
CA GLN A 36 4.68 4.53 -12.73
C GLN A 36 3.63 3.81 -11.88
N ALA A 37 4.03 3.49 -10.65
CA ALA A 37 3.16 2.88 -9.67
C ALA A 37 2.09 3.90 -9.24
N GLU A 38 0.85 3.73 -9.70
CA GLU A 38 -0.16 4.80 -9.63
C GLU A 38 -1.47 4.42 -8.94
N ALA A 39 -1.76 3.12 -8.82
CA ALA A 39 -3.00 2.69 -8.19
C ALA A 39 -2.79 1.58 -7.16
N LEU A 40 -3.56 1.71 -6.08
CA LEU A 40 -3.67 0.75 -4.99
C LEU A 40 -5.14 0.41 -4.77
N GLY A 41 -5.46 -0.84 -4.45
CA GLY A 41 -6.82 -1.27 -4.16
C GLY A 41 -6.88 -2.43 -3.18
N TRP A 42 -7.69 -2.31 -2.15
CA TRP A 42 -7.94 -3.43 -1.24
C TRP A 42 -8.74 -4.53 -1.93
N SER A 43 -8.36 -5.79 -1.71
CA SER A 43 -9.21 -6.93 -2.04
C SER A 43 -10.55 -6.84 -1.29
N ALA A 44 -11.61 -7.40 -1.86
CA ALA A 44 -12.97 -7.29 -1.32
C ALA A 44 -13.10 -7.78 0.14
N GLY A 45 -12.29 -8.77 0.55
CA GLY A 45 -12.25 -9.30 1.91
C GLY A 45 -11.24 -8.62 2.84
N GLY A 46 -10.49 -7.61 2.36
CA GLY A 46 -9.45 -6.93 3.14
C GLY A 46 -8.20 -7.79 3.41
N ALA A 47 -8.09 -8.99 2.84
CA ALA A 47 -6.99 -9.92 3.07
C ALA A 47 -5.65 -9.46 2.46
N GLY A 48 -5.70 -8.50 1.55
CA GLY A 48 -4.51 -7.96 0.91
C GLY A 48 -4.80 -6.80 -0.03
N LEU A 49 -3.72 -6.20 -0.52
CA LEU A 49 -3.69 -4.98 -1.33
C LEU A 49 -3.14 -5.29 -2.72
N TYR A 50 -3.86 -4.87 -3.75
CA TYR A 50 -3.38 -4.84 -5.12
C TYR A 50 -2.59 -3.56 -5.39
N ALA A 51 -1.47 -3.69 -6.08
CA ALA A 51 -0.69 -2.57 -6.61
C ALA A 51 -0.48 -2.75 -8.12
N THR A 52 -0.61 -1.65 -8.87
CA THR A 52 -0.44 -1.63 -10.34
C THR A 52 0.23 -0.36 -10.82
N GLY A 53 0.78 -0.41 -12.04
CA GLY A 53 1.31 0.76 -12.76
C GLY A 53 0.61 1.05 -14.09
N GLU A 54 1.15 1.98 -14.88
CA GLU A 54 0.56 2.48 -16.13
C GLU A 54 0.94 1.71 -17.42
N SER A 55 1.78 0.66 -17.34
CA SER A 55 2.22 -0.06 -18.55
C SER A 55 1.10 -0.86 -19.22
N HIS A 56 1.33 -1.32 -20.46
CA HIS A 56 0.37 -2.16 -21.20
C HIS A 56 1.04 -3.46 -21.68
N PRO A 57 0.69 -4.64 -21.12
CA PRO A 57 -0.23 -4.82 -19.98
C PRO A 57 0.33 -4.21 -18.69
N ALA A 58 -0.57 -3.78 -17.80
CA ALA A 58 -0.18 -3.25 -16.49
C ALA A 58 0.19 -4.40 -15.56
N PRO A 59 1.32 -4.35 -14.84
CA PRO A 59 1.66 -5.38 -13.88
C PRO A 59 0.71 -5.30 -12.68
N LEU A 60 0.26 -6.45 -12.20
CA LEU A 60 -0.58 -6.55 -11.02
C LEU A 60 0.14 -7.33 -9.94
N PHE A 61 0.42 -6.68 -8.81
CA PHE A 61 1.04 -7.28 -7.63
C PHE A 61 0.02 -7.42 -6.51
N TYR A 62 0.16 -8.46 -5.70
CA TYR A 62 -0.65 -8.70 -4.51
C TYR A 62 0.23 -8.70 -3.27
N LEU A 63 -0.13 -7.87 -2.30
CA LEU A 63 0.58 -7.67 -1.05
C LEU A 63 -0.29 -8.11 0.11
N VAL A 64 0.31 -8.84 1.04
CA VAL A 64 -0.32 -9.22 2.30
C VAL A 64 0.31 -8.35 3.39
N PRO A 65 -0.45 -7.40 3.99
CA PRO A 65 0.02 -6.64 5.14
C PRO A 65 0.35 -7.62 6.26
N GLN A 66 1.47 -7.42 6.95
CA GLN A 66 1.73 -8.20 8.17
C GLN A 66 0.99 -7.49 9.32
N GLY A 67 0.60 -8.27 10.32
CA GLY A 67 -0.41 -7.86 11.31
C GLY A 67 -0.02 -6.74 12.25
#